data_AF-A0A485MGW3-F1
#
_entry.id   AF-A0A485MGW3-F1
#
_cell.length_a   1.000
_cell.length_b   1.000
_cell.length_c   1.000
_cell.angle_alpha   90.00
_cell.angle_beta   90.00
_cell.angle_gamma   90.00
#
_symmetry.space_group_name_H-M   'P 1'
#
loop_
_entity.id
_entity.type
_entity.pdbx_description
1 polymer ?
#
loop_
_entity_poly.entity_id
_entity_poly.type
_entity_poly.pdbx_seq_one_letter_code
_entity_poly.pdbx_strand_id
1 'polypeptide(L)'
;MQKSLKRNNNSRVSGIKLNSVDAEKEKKESQKTFVELLPPEVTFKIFSQLDIRSLCRASITCRSWNYTVILLRNYQKSKVKHEWLSGRYSNICSPLSLPEKIMYPMDVDTWGEILEAELER
;
A
#
# COMPACT_ATOMS: atom_id res chain seq x y z
N MET A 1 -1.11 -23.57 -57.74
CA MET A 1 -0.80 -24.81 -56.99
C MET A 1 -0.39 -24.43 -55.57
N GLN A 2 -1.31 -24.48 -54.62
CA GLN A 2 -1.03 -24.34 -53.19
C GLN A 2 -1.62 -25.56 -52.47
N LYS A 3 -0.77 -26.26 -51.73
CA LYS A 3 -1.06 -27.56 -51.10
C LYS A 3 -1.85 -27.35 -49.82
N SER A 4 -2.97 -28.06 -49.68
CA SER A 4 -3.71 -28.22 -48.44
C SER A 4 -2.98 -29.18 -47.50
N LEU A 5 -2.95 -28.86 -46.21
CA LEU A 5 -2.60 -29.81 -45.15
C LEU A 5 -3.78 -29.91 -44.18
N LYS A 6 -4.63 -30.87 -44.49
CA LYS A 6 -5.70 -31.40 -43.66
C LYS A 6 -5.06 -32.42 -42.71
N ARG A 7 -5.07 -32.18 -41.40
CA ARG A 7 -4.78 -33.22 -40.41
C ARG A 7 -5.73 -33.11 -39.22
N ASN A 8 -6.89 -33.74 -39.41
CA ASN A 8 -7.75 -34.28 -38.36
C ASN A 8 -6.94 -35.31 -37.55
N ASN A 9 -7.09 -35.31 -36.23
CA ASN A 9 -7.03 -36.52 -35.42
C ASN A 9 -7.82 -36.30 -34.12
N ASN A 10 -9.07 -36.72 -34.15
CA ASN A 10 -9.86 -37.06 -32.97
C ASN A 10 -9.23 -38.29 -32.29
N SER A 11 -8.83 -38.18 -31.02
CA SER A 11 -8.67 -39.33 -30.13
C SER A 11 -9.53 -39.11 -28.90
N ARG A 12 -10.39 -40.10 -28.65
CA ARG A 12 -11.51 -40.08 -27.70
C ARG A 12 -11.07 -40.81 -26.43
N VAL A 13 -11.11 -40.07 -25.32
CA VAL A 13 -11.52 -40.48 -23.95
C VAL A 13 -10.73 -41.59 -23.23
N SER A 14 -10.15 -41.23 -22.09
CA SER A 14 -10.45 -41.93 -20.82
C SER A 14 -10.49 -40.88 -19.71
N GLY A 15 -11.67 -40.73 -19.09
CA GLY A 15 -11.90 -39.77 -18.02
C GLY A 15 -11.04 -40.08 -16.80
N ILE A 16 -10.23 -39.11 -16.39
CA ILE A 16 -9.81 -38.98 -15.00
C ILE A 16 -10.65 -37.84 -14.46
N LYS A 17 -11.73 -38.18 -13.74
CA LYS A 17 -12.42 -37.23 -12.87
C LYS A 17 -11.47 -36.92 -11.72
N LEU A 18 -10.52 -36.01 -11.95
CA LEU A 18 -9.82 -35.35 -10.86
C LEU A 18 -10.86 -34.50 -10.14
N ASN A 19 -11.07 -34.80 -8.87
CA ASN A 19 -11.98 -34.06 -8.02
C ASN A 19 -11.59 -32.58 -8.06
N SER A 20 -12.47 -31.74 -8.59
CA SER A 20 -12.25 -30.32 -8.88
C SER A 20 -12.25 -29.43 -7.63
N VAL A 21 -12.16 -30.01 -6.43
CA VAL A 21 -12.29 -29.29 -5.16
C VAL A 21 -10.96 -28.65 -4.75
N ASP A 22 -9.83 -29.20 -5.18
CA ASP A 22 -8.49 -28.70 -4.80
C ASP A 22 -7.90 -27.67 -5.79
N ALA A 23 -8.36 -27.66 -7.04
CA ALA A 23 -7.88 -26.74 -8.08
C ALA A 23 -8.28 -25.26 -7.82
N GLU A 24 -9.35 -25.02 -7.06
CA GLU A 24 -9.73 -23.66 -6.66
C GLU A 24 -8.90 -23.13 -5.49
N LYS A 25 -8.35 -24.03 -4.66
CA LYS A 25 -7.54 -23.67 -3.49
C LYS A 25 -6.14 -23.23 -3.92
N GLU A 26 -5.51 -23.94 -4.85
CA GLU A 26 -4.19 -23.59 -5.40
C GLU A 26 -4.23 -22.29 -6.23
N LYS A 27 -5.32 -22.02 -6.96
CA LYS A 27 -5.46 -20.78 -7.73
C LYS A 27 -5.54 -19.53 -6.84
N LYS A 28 -6.21 -19.63 -5.69
CA LYS A 28 -6.26 -18.54 -4.68
C LYS A 28 -4.93 -18.37 -3.95
N GLU A 29 -4.20 -19.45 -3.69
CA GLU A 29 -2.88 -19.42 -3.04
C GLU A 29 -1.84 -18.67 -3.91
N SER A 30 -1.86 -18.89 -5.22
CA SER A 30 -0.91 -18.29 -6.18
C SER A 30 -1.09 -16.78 -6.42
N GLN A 31 -2.18 -16.17 -5.95
CA GLN A 31 -2.48 -14.74 -6.14
C GLN A 31 -2.50 -13.93 -4.84
N LYS A 32 -2.07 -14.52 -3.71
CA LYS A 32 -1.88 -13.74 -2.49
C LYS A 32 -0.84 -12.67 -2.76
N THR A 33 -1.25 -11.41 -2.66
CA THR A 33 -0.34 -10.30 -2.95
C THR A 33 0.67 -10.18 -1.81
N PHE A 34 1.89 -9.67 -2.06
CA PHE A 34 2.90 -9.58 -1.00
C PHE A 34 2.41 -8.83 0.25
N VAL A 35 1.47 -7.88 0.10
CA VAL A 35 0.84 -7.16 1.22
C VAL A 35 0.10 -8.08 2.19
N GLU A 36 -0.40 -9.22 1.70
CA GLU A 36 -1.08 -10.24 2.50
C GLU A 36 -0.12 -11.30 3.08
N LEU A 37 1.11 -11.34 2.56
CA LEU A 37 2.14 -12.31 2.94
C LEU A 37 3.17 -11.74 3.91
N LEU A 38 3.45 -10.43 3.81
CA LEU A 38 4.41 -9.75 4.65
C LEU A 38 3.78 -9.26 5.95
N PRO A 39 4.54 -9.25 7.07
CA PRO A 39 4.11 -8.54 8.27
C PRO A 39 3.76 -7.08 7.95
N PRO A 40 2.73 -6.51 8.60
CA PRO A 40 2.29 -5.14 8.35
C PRO A 40 3.44 -4.12 8.44
N GLU A 41 4.36 -4.28 9.38
CA GLU A 41 5.49 -3.38 9.61
C GLU A 41 6.43 -3.31 8.41
N VAL A 42 6.70 -4.46 7.79
CA VAL A 42 7.56 -4.56 6.60
C VAL A 42 6.85 -3.92 5.40
N THR A 43 5.56 -4.21 5.24
CA THR A 43 4.73 -3.59 4.20
C THR A 43 4.72 -2.07 4.36
N PHE A 44 4.46 -1.54 5.56
CA PHE A 44 4.49 -0.11 5.81
C PHE A 44 5.87 0.50 5.51
N LYS A 45 6.96 -0.19 5.88
CA LYS A 45 8.31 0.28 5.59
C LYS A 45 8.54 0.38 4.08
N ILE A 46 8.16 -0.63 3.29
CA ILE A 46 8.28 -0.62 1.83
C ILE A 46 7.51 0.55 1.24
N PHE A 47 6.22 0.67 1.56
CA PHE A 47 5.39 1.74 1.01
C PHE A 47 5.86 3.13 1.47
N SER A 48 6.47 3.26 2.66
CA SER A 48 6.99 4.54 3.15
C SER A 48 8.21 5.07 2.39
N GLN A 49 8.87 4.22 1.58
CA GLN A 49 9.99 4.60 0.71
C GLN A 49 9.54 4.98 -0.71
N LEU A 50 8.26 4.78 -1.04
CA LEU A 50 7.72 5.13 -2.34
C LEU A 50 7.42 6.63 -2.42
N ASP A 51 7.65 7.22 -3.59
CA ASP A 51 7.26 8.59 -3.87
C ASP A 51 5.73 8.71 -4.00
N ILE A 52 5.24 9.95 -3.97
CA ILE A 52 3.79 10.23 -4.01
C ILE A 52 3.14 9.61 -5.26
N ARG A 53 3.82 9.68 -6.42
CA ARG A 53 3.28 9.13 -7.67
C ARG A 53 3.18 7.61 -7.62
N SER A 54 4.19 6.91 -7.09
CA SER A 54 4.14 5.46 -6.93
C SER A 54 3.09 5.03 -5.92
N LEU A 55 2.91 5.78 -4.82
CA LEU A 55 1.83 5.53 -3.85
C LEU A 55 0.44 5.67 -4.48
N CYS A 56 0.21 6.67 -5.32
CA CYS A 56 -1.06 6.84 -6.04
C CYS A 56 -1.29 5.71 -7.07
N ARG A 57 -0.23 5.23 -7.73
CA ARG A 57 -0.33 4.05 -8.61
C ARG A 57 -0.62 2.79 -7.82
N ALA A 58 0.03 2.62 -6.67
CA ALA A 58 -0.18 1.49 -5.78
C ALA A 58 -1.63 1.44 -5.28
N SER A 59 -2.24 2.57 -4.91
CA SER A 59 -3.62 2.60 -4.40
C SER A 59 -4.68 2.17 -5.40
N ILE A 60 -4.41 2.22 -6.71
CA ILE A 60 -5.35 1.79 -7.75
C ILE A 60 -5.17 0.34 -8.20
N THR A 61 -4.17 -0.38 -7.67
CA THR A 61 -3.86 -1.77 -8.08
C THR A 61 -4.90 -2.77 -7.56
N CYS A 62 -5.14 -2.78 -6.25
CA CYS A 62 -6.11 -3.65 -5.60
C CYS A 62 -6.56 -3.07 -4.25
N ARG A 63 -7.61 -3.66 -3.67
CA ARG A 63 -8.20 -3.18 -2.41
C ARG A 63 -7.24 -3.27 -1.22
N SER A 64 -6.44 -4.33 -1.13
CA SER A 64 -5.48 -4.50 -0.03
C SER A 64 -4.41 -3.41 -0.07
N TRP A 65 -3.85 -3.09 -1.25
CA TRP A 65 -2.88 -2.01 -1.40
C TRP A 65 -3.49 -0.65 -1.14
N ASN A 66 -4.71 -0.40 -1.62
CA ASN A 66 -5.42 0.84 -1.31
C ASN A 66 -5.56 1.05 0.20
N TYR A 67 -5.98 0.02 0.92
CA TYR A 67 -6.11 0.06 2.37
C TYR A 67 -4.77 0.34 3.07
N THR A 68 -3.70 -0.34 2.64
CA THR A 68 -2.34 -0.09 3.14
C THR A 68 -1.90 1.36 2.91
N VAL A 69 -2.16 1.92 1.72
CA VAL A 69 -1.81 3.31 1.39
C VAL A 69 -2.60 4.30 2.26
N ILE A 70 -3.90 4.06 2.48
CA ILE A 70 -4.73 4.89 3.36
C ILE A 70 -4.23 4.84 4.80
N LEU A 71 -3.94 3.64 5.32
CA LEU A 71 -3.38 3.48 6.66
C LEU A 71 -2.03 4.18 6.82
N LEU A 72 -1.15 4.06 5.82
CA LEU A 72 0.15 4.74 5.85
C LEU A 72 -0.03 6.26 5.91
N ARG A 73 -0.95 6.84 5.12
CA ARG A 73 -1.26 8.27 5.14
C ARG A 73 -1.77 8.72 6.51
N ASN A 74 -2.71 7.97 7.08
CA ASN A 74 -3.27 8.28 8.41
C ASN A 74 -2.22 8.17 9.50
N TYR A 75 -1.39 7.12 9.47
CA TYR A 75 -0.29 6.93 10.40
C TYR A 75 0.73 8.06 10.31
N GLN A 76 1.12 8.47 9.10
CA GLN A 76 2.04 9.60 8.90
C GLN A 76 1.45 10.91 9.44
N LYS A 77 0.18 11.19 9.15
CA LYS A 77 -0.53 12.36 9.71
C LYS A 77 -0.51 12.34 11.24
N SER A 78 -0.92 11.22 11.84
CA SER A 78 -0.95 11.05 13.30
C SER A 78 0.43 11.18 13.93
N LYS A 79 1.46 10.57 13.32
CA LYS A 79 2.83 10.68 13.79
C LYS A 79 3.31 12.12 13.77
N VAL A 80 3.16 12.83 12.66
CA VAL A 80 3.59 14.24 12.57
C VAL A 80 2.86 15.09 13.61
N LYS A 81 1.54 14.91 13.80
CA LYS A 81 0.76 15.61 14.84
C LYS A 81 1.33 15.33 16.23
N HIS A 82 1.60 14.07 16.56
CA HIS A 82 2.19 13.70 17.84
C HIS A 82 3.57 14.32 18.05
N GLU A 83 4.44 14.35 17.03
CA GLU A 83 5.76 14.96 17.16
C GLU A 83 5.68 16.46 17.48
N TRP A 84 4.74 17.19 16.84
CA TRP A 84 4.43 18.57 17.20
C TRP A 84 3.93 18.71 18.64
N LEU A 85 2.90 17.95 19.01
CA LEU A 85 2.31 18.01 20.35
C LEU A 85 3.27 17.56 21.46
N SER A 86 4.25 16.70 21.14
CA SER A 86 5.32 16.32 22.06
C SER A 86 6.35 17.43 22.28
N GLY A 87 6.37 18.45 21.42
CA GLY A 87 7.30 19.56 21.42
C GLY A 87 8.63 19.26 20.73
N ARG A 88 8.74 18.15 19.99
CA ARG A 88 9.95 17.82 19.21
C ARG A 88 10.28 18.90 18.19
N TYR A 89 9.24 19.59 17.70
CA TYR A 89 9.34 20.67 16.72
C TYR A 89 9.04 22.04 17.32
N SER A 90 9.06 22.18 18.65
CA SER A 90 8.92 23.49 19.29
C SER A 90 10.15 24.36 19.03
N ASN A 91 9.97 25.68 19.05
CA ASN A 91 11.07 26.65 18.89
C ASN A 91 11.89 26.47 17.58
N ILE A 92 11.22 26.27 16.45
CA ILE A 92 11.89 26.25 15.14
C ILE A 92 12.47 27.64 14.86
N CYS A 93 13.77 27.80 15.07
CA CYS A 93 14.49 29.05 14.81
C CYS A 93 15.14 29.08 13.42
N SER A 94 15.07 27.98 12.65
CA SER A 94 15.72 27.89 11.35
C SER A 94 14.98 26.92 10.41
N PRO A 95 14.99 27.17 9.09
CA PRO A 95 14.51 26.18 8.12
C PRO A 95 15.22 24.82 8.22
N LEU A 96 16.47 24.80 8.72
CA LEU A 96 17.25 23.56 8.90
C LEU A 96 16.76 22.69 10.07
N SER A 97 15.99 23.25 11.02
CA SER A 97 15.38 22.46 12.11
C SER A 97 14.05 21.82 11.71
N LEU A 98 13.60 22.04 10.47
CA LEU A 98 12.42 21.35 9.95
C LEU A 98 12.76 19.89 9.61
N PRO A 99 11.79 18.98 9.74
CA PRO A 99 11.98 17.59 9.35
C PRO A 99 12.38 17.48 7.87
N GLU A 100 13.44 16.72 7.62
CA GLU A 100 13.89 16.37 6.25
C GLU A 100 12.84 15.54 5.51
N LYS A 101 11.97 14.85 6.26
CA LYS A 101 10.84 14.09 5.73
C LYS A 101 9.63 15.00 5.53
N ILE A 102 9.13 15.06 4.29
CA ILE A 102 7.94 15.82 3.88
C ILE A 102 6.86 15.74 4.97
N MET A 103 6.48 16.91 5.50
CA MET A 103 5.35 17.03 6.40
C MET A 103 4.07 16.66 5.66
N TYR A 104 3.30 15.73 6.21
CA TYR A 104 2.03 15.34 5.60
C TYR A 104 1.02 16.49 5.73
N PRO A 105 0.32 16.89 4.65
CA PRO A 105 -0.65 17.97 4.73
C PRO A 105 -1.78 17.61 5.70
N MET A 106 -2.11 18.55 6.58
CA MET A 106 -3.19 18.44 7.56
C MET A 106 -4.24 19.52 7.33
N ASP A 107 -5.46 19.26 7.78
CA ASP A 107 -6.53 20.25 7.80
C ASP A 107 -6.27 21.38 8.79
N VAL A 108 -7.00 22.48 8.61
CA VAL A 108 -6.90 23.69 9.41
C VAL A 108 -7.17 23.44 10.90
N ASP A 109 -8.12 22.57 11.22
CA ASP A 109 -8.48 22.26 12.60
C ASP A 109 -7.33 21.56 13.33
N THR A 110 -6.70 20.57 12.66
CA THR A 110 -5.53 19.87 13.18
C THR A 110 -4.36 20.82 13.43
N TRP A 111 -4.16 21.82 12.56
CA TRP A 111 -3.14 22.84 12.77
C TRP A 111 -3.50 23.81 13.90
N GLY A 112 -4.78 24.14 14.06
CA GLY A 112 -5.28 24.95 15.17
C GLY A 112 -4.96 24.31 16.53
N GLU A 113 -5.23 23.01 16.68
CA GLU A 113 -4.89 22.26 17.90
C GLU A 113 -3.38 22.29 18.20
N ILE A 114 -2.53 22.13 17.17
CA ILE A 114 -1.08 22.19 17.34
C ILE A 114 -0.63 23.59 17.78
N LEU A 115 -1.20 24.64 17.18
CA LEU A 115 -0.86 26.02 17.50
C LEU A 115 -1.23 26.37 18.94
N GLU A 116 -2.43 25.97 19.37
CA GLU A 116 -2.90 26.20 20.74
C GLU A 116 -1.99 25.49 21.76
N ALA A 117 -1.65 24.23 21.50
CA ALA A 117 -0.72 23.48 22.35
C ALA A 117 0.70 24.07 22.40
N GLU A 118 1.15 24.77 21.35
CA GLU A 118 2.46 25.45 21.33
C GLU A 118 2.40 26.79 22.08
N LEU A 119 1.26 27.50 22.08
CA LEU A 119 1.09 28.75 22.82
C LEU A 119 0.99 28.55 24.33
N GLU A 120 0.46 27.40 24.78
CA GLU A 120 0.32 27.07 26.19
C GLU A 120 1.63 26.53 26.85
N ARG A 121 2.69 26.36 26.06
CA ARG A 121 3.89 25.62 26.44
C ARG A 121 4.98 26.51 27.04
#